data_AF-A0A1W6A8I7-F1
#
_entry.id   AF-A0A1W6A8I7-F1
#
_cell.length_a   1.000
_cell.length_b   1.000
_cell.length_c   1.000
_cell.angle_alpha   90.00
_cell.angle_beta   90.00
_cell.angle_gamma   90.00
#
_symmetry.space_group_name_H-M   'P 1'
#
loop_
_entity.id
_entity.type
_entity.pdbx_description
1 polymer ?
#
loop_
_entity_poly.entity_id
_entity_poly.type
_entity_poly.pdbx_seq_one_letter_code
_entity_poly.pdbx_strand_id
1 'polypeptide(L)'
;MNDLNVRDFADYYGITEDVATGSSNGCLAAYLIKYRYLGTEKINMHVGQGDEINRHSLIHIEAEVIESKINVCVGGKIESIASGK
;
A
#
# COMPACT_ATOMS: atom_id res chain seq x y z
N MET A 1 10.72 5.37 -9.67
CA MET A 1 10.92 6.16 -8.43
C MET A 1 9.64 6.03 -7.65
N ASN A 2 9.71 5.63 -6.38
CA ASN A 2 8.51 5.42 -5.56
C ASN A 2 8.03 6.77 -5.04
N ASP A 3 6.71 6.96 -4.94
CA ASP A 3 6.13 8.19 -4.41
C ASP A 3 6.19 8.21 -2.86
N LEU A 4 6.07 7.04 -2.24
CA LEU A 4 6.22 6.82 -0.80
C LEU A 4 7.06 5.56 -0.54
N ASN A 5 7.79 5.55 0.57
CA ASN A 5 8.40 4.35 1.14
C ASN A 5 7.80 4.11 2.54
N VAL A 6 7.35 2.89 2.80
CA VAL A 6 6.63 2.52 4.03
C VAL A 6 7.14 1.21 4.60
N ARG A 7 6.86 0.99 5.88
CA ARG A 7 7.14 -0.25 6.62
C ARG A 7 5.90 -0.65 7.40
N ASP A 8 5.67 -1.95 7.55
CA ASP A 8 4.54 -2.49 8.30
C ASP A 8 5.02 -3.42 9.42
N PHE A 9 4.80 -3.01 10.66
CA PHE A 9 5.21 -3.75 11.86
C PHE A 9 3.99 -4.40 12.51
N ALA A 10 4.03 -5.72 12.64
CA ALA A 10 2.91 -6.53 13.10
C ALA A 10 3.33 -7.49 14.22
N ASP A 11 4.18 -7.03 15.15
CA ASP A 11 4.78 -7.83 16.23
C ASP A 11 3.74 -8.62 17.05
N TYR A 12 2.56 -8.01 17.27
CA TYR A 12 1.46 -8.65 17.98
C TYR A 12 1.02 -9.98 17.35
N TYR A 13 1.14 -10.12 16.02
CA TYR A 13 0.82 -11.33 15.27
C TYR A 13 2.04 -12.25 15.06
N GLY A 14 3.18 -11.97 15.70
CA GLY A 14 4.43 -12.70 15.51
C GLY A 14 5.12 -12.39 14.17
N ILE A 15 4.71 -11.33 13.48
CA ILE A 15 5.32 -10.86 12.23
C ILE A 15 6.08 -9.59 12.54
N THR A 16 7.41 -9.66 12.67
CA THR A 16 8.23 -8.48 12.99
C THR A 16 8.05 -7.37 11.96
N GLU A 17 8.08 -7.72 10.67
CA GLU A 17 7.82 -6.78 9.58
C GLU A 17 7.22 -7.53 8.38
N ASP A 18 6.11 -7.02 7.85
CA ASP A 18 5.47 -7.57 6.66
C ASP A 18 5.97 -6.89 5.38
N VAL A 19 6.11 -7.69 4.33
CA VAL A 19 6.82 -7.34 3.10
C VAL A 19 5.97 -6.49 2.16
N ALA A 20 4.69 -6.82 2.06
CA ALA A 20 3.75 -6.14 1.17
C ALA A 20 2.33 -6.27 1.71
N THR A 21 1.80 -5.19 2.28
CA THR A 21 0.55 -5.26 3.05
C THR A 21 -0.54 -4.41 2.43
N GLY A 22 -1.40 -5.04 1.63
CA GLY A 22 -2.44 -4.34 0.86
C GLY A 22 -3.46 -3.61 1.73
N SER A 23 -3.86 -4.19 2.86
CA SER A 23 -4.79 -3.56 3.81
C SER A 23 -4.23 -2.27 4.40
N SER A 24 -2.99 -2.30 4.88
CA SER A 24 -2.31 -1.13 5.45
C SER A 24 -2.14 -0.02 4.41
N ASN A 25 -1.72 -0.38 3.19
CA ASN A 25 -1.61 0.57 2.08
C ASN A 25 -2.98 1.15 1.65
N GLY A 26 -4.05 0.35 1.70
CA GLY A 26 -5.40 0.84 1.48
C GLY A 26 -5.86 1.83 2.56
N CYS A 27 -5.58 1.54 3.83
CA CYS A 27 -5.84 2.46 4.93
C CYS A 27 -5.01 3.76 4.81
N LEU A 28 -3.75 3.65 4.39
CA LEU A 28 -2.89 4.81 4.09
C LEU A 28 -3.49 5.67 2.98
N ALA A 29 -3.90 5.06 1.86
CA ALA A 29 -4.54 5.77 0.76
C ALA A 29 -5.79 6.53 1.21
N ALA A 30 -6.65 5.88 2.00
CA ALA A 30 -7.84 6.51 2.58
C ALA A 30 -7.48 7.67 3.51
N TYR A 31 -6.43 7.52 4.33
CA TYR A 31 -5.94 8.56 5.23
C TYR A 31 -5.47 9.79 4.44
N LEU A 32 -4.64 9.59 3.41
CA LEU A 32 -4.10 10.67 2.58
C LEU A 32 -5.22 11.49 1.92
N ILE A 33 -6.26 10.83 1.42
CA ILE A 33 -7.45 11.49 0.84
C ILE A 33 -8.31 12.17 1.92
N LYS A 34 -8.66 11.46 3.00
CA LYS A 34 -9.54 11.96 4.06
C LYS A 34 -9.05 13.28 4.65
N TYR A 35 -7.75 13.39 4.86
CA TYR A 35 -7.13 14.57 5.47
C TYR A 35 -6.54 15.54 4.44
N ARG A 36 -6.74 15.30 3.13
CA ARG A 36 -6.13 16.09 2.04
C ARG A 36 -4.65 16.34 2.29
N TYR A 37 -3.92 15.31 2.70
CA TYR A 37 -2.51 15.44 3.09
C TYR A 37 -1.66 16.02 1.94
N LEU A 38 -1.99 15.65 0.71
CA LEU A 38 -1.35 16.16 -0.51
C LEU A 38 -2.15 17.29 -1.20
N GLY A 39 -3.16 17.86 -0.54
CA GLY A 39 -4.00 18.93 -1.10
C GLY A 39 -4.93 18.51 -2.25
N THR A 40 -5.12 17.20 -2.47
CA THR A 40 -5.92 16.63 -3.56
C THR A 40 -7.02 15.71 -3.01
N GLU A 41 -8.08 15.54 -3.80
CA GLU A 41 -9.17 14.58 -3.55
C GLU A 41 -8.97 13.25 -4.29
N LYS A 42 -7.91 13.15 -5.08
CA LYS A 42 -7.56 11.96 -5.86
C LYS A 42 -6.05 11.71 -5.85
N ILE A 43 -5.66 10.47 -5.66
CA ILE A 43 -4.28 10.00 -5.75
C ILE A 43 -4.18 8.77 -6.65
N ASN A 44 -3.03 8.64 -7.32
CA ASN A 44 -2.56 7.43 -7.98
C ASN A 44 -1.05 7.38 -7.73
N MET A 45 -0.60 6.43 -6.91
CA MET A 45 0.74 6.43 -6.34
C MET A 45 1.34 5.02 -6.29
N HIS A 46 2.67 4.97 -6.40
CA HIS A 46 3.47 3.78 -6.21
C HIS A 46 4.12 3.83 -4.83
N VAL A 47 3.79 2.86 -3.98
CA VAL A 47 4.30 2.75 -2.61
C VAL A 47 5.31 1.61 -2.54
N GLY A 48 6.55 1.92 -2.19
CA GLY A 48 7.57 0.92 -1.87
C GLY A 48 7.39 0.40 -0.45
N GLN A 49 7.56 -0.90 -0.27
CA GLN A 49 7.56 -1.56 1.04
C GLN A 49 8.57 -2.72 1.04
N GLY A 50 9.18 -2.98 2.20
CA GLY A 50 10.05 -4.14 2.42
C GLY A 50 11.51 -3.96 1.99
N ASP A 51 11.90 -2.74 1.59
CA ASP A 51 13.28 -2.41 1.23
C ASP A 51 14.25 -2.63 2.40
N GLU A 52 13.85 -2.23 3.60
CA GLU A 52 14.63 -2.33 4.83
C GLU A 52 14.90 -3.78 5.27
N ILE A 53 14.13 -4.74 4.76
CA ILE A 53 14.27 -6.17 5.02
C ILE A 53 14.71 -6.97 3.78
N ASN A 54 15.24 -6.30 2.76
CA ASN A 54 15.72 -6.90 1.50
C ASN A 54 14.66 -7.72 0.76
N ARG A 55 13.39 -7.30 0.85
CA ARG A 55 12.26 -7.92 0.16
C ARG A 55 11.43 -6.87 -0.56
N HIS A 56 12.06 -6.20 -1.53
CA HIS A 56 11.44 -5.12 -2.29
C HIS A 56 10.09 -5.51 -2.88
N SER A 57 9.05 -4.73 -2.54
CA SER A 57 7.71 -4.83 -3.10
C SER A 57 7.21 -3.44 -3.51
N LEU A 58 6.50 -3.38 -4.64
CA LEU A 58 5.87 -2.16 -5.14
C LEU A 58 4.36 -2.33 -5.18
N ILE A 59 3.65 -1.47 -4.46
CA ILE A 59 2.20 -1.51 -4.29
C ILE A 59 1.60 -0.30 -4.99
N HIS A 60 0.59 -0.52 -5.83
CA HIS A 60 -0.16 0.53 -6.48
C HIS A 60 -1.38 0.86 -5.64
N ILE A 61 -1.52 2.13 -5.28
CA ILE A 61 -2.72 2.63 -4.60
C ILE A 61 -3.39 3.72 -5.45
N GLU A 62 -4.70 3.61 -5.56
CA GLU A 62 -5.56 4.65 -6.10
C GLU A 62 -6.64 4.94 -5.08
N ALA A 63 -6.90 6.22 -4.83
CA ALA A 63 -8.02 6.61 -3.99
C ALA A 63 -8.62 7.94 -4.44
N GLU A 64 -9.93 8.05 -4.35
CA GLU A 64 -10.66 9.27 -4.70
C GLU A 64 -11.95 9.42 -3.90
N VAL A 65 -12.40 10.67 -3.73
CA VAL A 65 -13.72 10.96 -3.16
C VAL A 65 -14.78 10.88 -4.26
N ILE A 66 -15.74 9.96 -4.11
CA ILE A 66 -16.92 9.83 -4.98
C ILE A 66 -18.16 9.83 -4.10
N GLU A 67 -19.12 10.72 -4.39
CA GLU A 67 -20.41 10.80 -3.67
C GLU A 67 -20.23 10.87 -2.13
N SER A 68 -19.27 11.66 -1.67
CA SER A 68 -18.91 11.81 -0.24
C SER A 68 -18.36 10.54 0.44
N LYS A 69 -17.98 9.52 -0.33
CA LYS A 69 -17.26 8.32 0.14
C LYS A 69 -15.86 8.30 -0.45
N ILE A 70 -14.93 7.64 0.24
CA ILE A 70 -13.58 7.43 -0.27
C ILE A 70 -13.54 6.03 -0.88
N ASN A 71 -13.36 5.98 -2.20
CA ASN A 71 -13.07 4.74 -2.90
C ASN A 71 -11.57 4.50 -2.88
N VAL A 72 -11.17 3.25 -2.62
CA VAL A 72 -9.77 2.83 -2.56
C VAL A 72 -9.59 1.56 -3.39
N CYS A 73 -8.60 1.58 -4.28
CA CYS A 73 -8.15 0.43 -5.03
C CYS A 73 -6.68 0.18 -4.67
N VAL A 74 -6.36 -1.08 -4.37
CA VAL A 74 -4.99 -1.52 -4.09
C VAL A 74 -4.67 -2.65 -5.06
N GLY A 75 -3.52 -2.55 -5.72
CA GLY A 75 -3.11 -3.51 -6.72
C GLY A 75 -1.59 -3.68 -6.78
N GLY A 76 -1.17 -4.67 -7.55
CA GLY A 76 0.23 -4.96 -7.78
C GLY A 76 0.36 -6.11 -8.77
N LYS A 77 1.55 -6.25 -9.36
CA LYS A 77 1.88 -7.40 -10.20
C LYS A 77 2.47 -8.51 -9.33
N ILE A 78 2.06 -9.75 -9.59
CA ILE A 78 2.64 -10.94 -8.97
C ILE A 78 3.46 -11.72 -9.99
N GLU A 79 4.49 -12.41 -9.51
CA GLU A 79 5.28 -13.37 -10.28
C GLU A 79 5.15 -14.75 -9.62
N SER A 80 4.69 -15.75 -10.38
CA SER A 80 4.56 -17.11 -9.86
C SER A 80 5.93 -17.79 -9.85
N ILE A 81 6.41 -18.21 -8.67
CA ILE A 81 7.74 -18.80 -8.50
C ILE A 81 7.73 -20.33 -8.44
N ALA A 82 6.61 -20.93 -8.04
CA ALA A 82 6.45 -22.38 -7.96
C ALA A 82 4.97 -22.74 -7.87
N SER A 83 4.62 -23.95 -8.34
CA SER A 83 3.33 -24.58 -8.09
C SER A 83 3.55 -26.07 -7.79
N GLY A 84 2.71 -26.63 -6.91
CA GLY A 84 2.71 -28.05 -6.55
C GLY A 84 1.44 -28.75 -7.05
N LYS A 85 1.47 -30.08 -7.10
CA LYS A 85 0.32 -30.93 -7.44
C LYS A 85 -0.19 -31.67 -6.21
#